data_AF-A0A973ARI5-F1
#
_entry.id   AF-A0A973ARI5-F1
#
_cell.length_a   1.000
_cell.length_b   1.000
_cell.length_c   1.000
_cell.angle_alpha   90.00
_cell.angle_beta   90.00
_cell.angle_gamma   90.00
#
_symmetry.space_group_name_H-M   'P 1'
#
loop_
_entity.id
_entity.type
_entity.pdbx_description
1 polymer ?
#
loop_
_entity_poly.entity_id
_entity_poly.type
_entity_poly.pdbx_seq_one_letter_code
_entity_poly.pdbx_strand_id
1 'polypeptide(L)'
;LYMYRAMQIGVVLLAAGTILGGVWADYSWGRFWGWDPKEVWALIALLLYLAVLHGRFSGWLRGFGFAATTVVSFLGVLMAWYGVNFVLGVGLHSYGFGSGGMGWVMSYVGIQVAFIILGYFNYQKAKANHSLDTAIFPKR
;
A
#
# COMPACT_ATOMS: atom_id res chain seq x y z
N LEU A 1 6.19 -0.30 16.19
CA LEU A 1 6.36 -1.77 16.22
C LEU A 1 5.18 -2.50 15.57
N TYR A 2 3.95 -2.22 15.98
CA TYR A 2 2.74 -2.87 15.43
C TYR A 2 2.60 -2.76 13.91
N MET A 3 2.75 -1.55 13.34
CA MET A 3 2.72 -1.32 11.89
C MET A 3 3.73 -2.18 11.13
N TYR A 4 4.93 -2.37 11.67
CA TYR A 4 5.97 -3.19 11.05
C TYR A 4 5.61 -4.67 11.02
N ARG A 5 5.07 -5.19 12.13
CA ARG A 5 4.58 -6.58 12.19
C ARG A 5 3.39 -6.81 11.26
N ALA A 6 2.46 -5.86 11.19
CA ALA A 6 1.33 -5.93 10.27
C ALA A 6 1.78 -5.99 8.81
N MET A 7 2.78 -5.19 8.41
CA MET A 7 3.37 -5.25 7.08
C MET A 7 4.05 -6.60 6.79
N GLN A 8 4.76 -7.18 7.76
CA GLN A 8 5.37 -8.52 7.61
C GLN A 8 4.32 -9.61 7.36
N ILE A 9 3.23 -9.59 8.13
CA ILE A 9 2.10 -10.52 7.93
C ILE A 9 1.49 -10.27 6.54
N GLY A 10 1.31 -9.00 6.16
CA GLY A 10 0.83 -8.61 4.84
C GLY A 10 1.66 -9.18 3.70
N VAL A 11 3.01 -9.16 3.81
CA VAL A 11 3.89 -9.78 2.81
C VAL A 11 3.65 -11.28 2.69
N VAL A 12 3.57 -12.00 3.82
CA VAL A 12 3.36 -13.46 3.80
C VAL A 12 2.03 -13.79 3.13
N LEU A 13 0.96 -13.07 3.48
CA LEU A 13 -0.37 -13.28 2.91
C LEU A 13 -0.44 -12.86 1.43
N LEU A 14 0.19 -11.74 1.04
CA LEU A 14 0.24 -11.30 -0.35
C LEU A 14 1.04 -12.27 -1.22
N ALA A 15 2.20 -12.74 -0.74
CA ALA A 15 3.01 -13.71 -1.46
C ALA A 15 2.26 -15.03 -1.64
N ALA A 16 1.69 -15.57 -0.56
CA ALA A 16 0.88 -16.78 -0.62
C ALA A 16 -0.34 -16.60 -1.54
N GLY A 17 -1.07 -15.49 -1.40
CA GLY A 17 -2.23 -15.18 -2.25
C GLY A 17 -1.87 -15.03 -3.73
N THR A 18 -0.72 -14.43 -4.04
CA THR A 18 -0.25 -14.30 -5.43
C THR A 18 0.10 -15.66 -6.04
N ILE A 19 0.79 -16.52 -5.28
CA ILE A 19 1.13 -17.88 -5.73
C ILE A 19 -0.14 -18.72 -5.91
N LEU A 20 -1.04 -18.71 -4.92
CA LEU A 20 -2.31 -19.43 -5.00
C LEU A 20 -3.18 -18.92 -6.17
N GLY A 21 -3.16 -17.61 -6.43
CA GLY A 21 -3.80 -17.01 -7.60
C GLY A 21 -3.23 -17.54 -8.91
N GLY A 22 -1.91 -17.61 -9.05
CA GLY A 22 -1.25 -18.20 -10.23
C GLY A 22 -1.55 -19.68 -10.41
N VAL A 23 -1.58 -20.46 -9.33
CA VAL A 23 -2.00 -21.88 -9.37
C VAL A 23 -3.43 -21.99 -9.88
N TRP A 24 -4.34 -21.16 -9.38
CA TRP A 24 -5.73 -21.13 -9.85
C TRP A 24 -5.85 -20.72 -11.33
N ALA A 25 -5.06 -19.76 -11.79
CA ALA A 25 -5.01 -19.34 -13.19
C ALA A 25 -4.54 -20.49 -14.11
N ASP A 26 -3.58 -21.29 -13.65
CA ASP A 26 -3.10 -22.47 -14.37
C ASP A 26 -4.21 -23.51 -14.56
N TYR A 27 -4.95 -23.81 -13.49
CA TYR A 27 -6.11 -24.71 -13.57
C TYR A 27 -7.27 -24.16 -14.42
N SER A 28 -7.43 -22.84 -14.48
CA SER A 28 -8.57 -22.21 -15.17
C SER A 28 -8.33 -21.98 -16.65
N TRP A 29 -7.10 -21.59 -17.03
CA TRP A 29 -6.78 -21.17 -18.40
C TRP A 29 -5.49 -21.78 -18.95
N GLY A 30 -4.91 -22.77 -18.25
CA GLY A 30 -3.73 -23.51 -18.71
C GLY A 30 -2.42 -22.73 -18.66
N ARG A 31 -2.35 -21.65 -17.86
CA ARG A 31 -1.11 -20.92 -17.60
C ARG A 31 -1.04 -20.34 -16.19
N PHE A 32 0.11 -20.47 -15.56
CA PHE A 32 0.39 -19.92 -14.23
C PHE A 32 0.45 -18.38 -14.17
N TRP A 33 0.92 -17.74 -15.25
CA TRP A 33 1.10 -16.29 -15.33
C TRP A 33 1.00 -15.81 -16.78
N GLY A 34 0.26 -14.73 -17.02
CA GLY A 34 -0.01 -14.12 -18.33
C GLY A 34 0.27 -12.61 -18.44
N TRP A 35 0.84 -11.97 -17.42
CA TRP A 35 1.10 -10.52 -17.36
C TRP A 35 -0.14 -9.63 -17.53
N ASP A 36 -1.32 -10.14 -17.22
CA ASP A 36 -2.51 -9.29 -17.25
C ASP A 36 -2.50 -8.30 -16.07
N PRO A 37 -3.31 -7.24 -16.14
CA PRO A 37 -3.28 -6.18 -15.13
C PRO A 37 -3.48 -6.68 -13.69
N LYS A 38 -4.23 -7.76 -13.46
CA LYS A 38 -4.47 -8.29 -12.11
C LYS A 38 -3.21 -8.92 -11.52
N GLU A 39 -2.55 -9.75 -12.32
CA GLU A 39 -1.28 -10.39 -11.98
C GLU A 39 -0.19 -9.33 -11.75
N VAL A 40 -0.08 -8.34 -12.64
CA VAL A 40 0.88 -7.24 -12.53
C VAL A 40 0.65 -6.43 -11.26
N TRP A 41 -0.60 -6.07 -10.94
CA TRP A 41 -0.88 -5.32 -9.71
C TRP A 41 -0.73 -6.14 -8.43
N ALA A 42 -0.97 -7.45 -8.47
CA ALA A 42 -0.63 -8.35 -7.35
C ALA A 42 0.88 -8.34 -7.07
N LEU A 43 1.70 -8.40 -8.13
CA LEU A 43 3.15 -8.28 -8.02
C LEU A 43 3.58 -6.89 -7.52
N ILE A 44 3.03 -5.80 -8.07
CA ILE A 44 3.33 -4.44 -7.62
C ILE A 44 2.99 -4.26 -6.14
N ALA A 45 1.83 -4.74 -5.68
CA ALA A 45 1.43 -4.65 -4.29
C ALA A 45 2.41 -5.40 -3.37
N LEU A 46 2.83 -6.61 -3.75
CA LEU A 46 3.85 -7.37 -3.02
C LEU A 46 5.19 -6.61 -2.96
N LEU A 47 5.64 -6.06 -4.09
CA LEU A 47 6.88 -5.28 -4.17
C LEU A 47 6.82 -3.98 -3.33
N LEU A 48 5.67 -3.31 -3.29
CA LEU A 48 5.48 -2.13 -2.42
C LEU A 48 5.66 -2.49 -0.95
N TYR A 49 5.07 -3.60 -0.50
CA TYR A 49 5.23 -4.05 0.88
C TYR A 49 6.69 -4.42 1.19
N LEU A 50 7.35 -5.14 0.29
CA LEU A 50 8.77 -5.50 0.42
C LEU A 50 9.68 -4.28 0.46
N ALA A 51 9.46 -3.29 -0.42
CA ALA A 51 10.23 -2.06 -0.46
C ALA A 51 10.10 -1.25 0.84
N VAL A 52 8.90 -1.15 1.40
CA VAL A 52 8.68 -0.44 2.68
C VAL A 52 9.34 -1.16 3.85
N LEU A 53 9.24 -2.49 3.91
CA LEU A 53 9.93 -3.29 4.94
C LEU A 53 11.45 -3.18 4.81
N HIS A 54 11.98 -3.27 3.59
CA HIS A 54 13.41 -3.13 3.31
C HIS A 54 13.92 -1.73 3.66
N GLY A 55 13.18 -0.67 3.29
CA GLY A 55 13.48 0.70 3.67
C GLY A 55 13.46 0.92 5.18
N ARG A 56 12.56 0.23 5.91
CA ARG A 56 12.53 0.28 7.37
C ARG A 56 13.70 -0.46 8.02
N PHE A 57 14.10 -1.60 7.44
CA PHE A 57 15.22 -2.42 7.89
C PHE A 57 16.57 -1.72 7.66
N SER A 58 16.79 -1.18 6.47
CA SER A 58 17.99 -0.39 6.10
C SER A 58 18.09 0.96 6.82
N GLY A 59 17.00 1.40 7.48
CA GLY A 59 16.96 2.63 8.26
C GLY A 59 16.60 3.88 7.46
N TRP A 60 16.30 3.75 6.15
CA TRP A 60 15.89 4.84 5.27
C TRP A 60 14.51 5.40 5.63
N LEU A 61 13.58 4.51 6.04
CA LEU A 61 12.22 4.87 6.41
C LEU A 61 12.04 4.80 7.93
N ARG A 62 11.79 5.94 8.57
CA ARG A 62 11.54 6.06 10.02
C ARG A 62 10.43 7.08 10.30
N GLY A 63 9.86 6.99 11.50
CA GLY A 63 8.84 7.93 11.99
C GLY A 63 7.65 8.06 11.03
N PHE A 64 7.32 9.30 10.66
CA PHE A 64 6.20 9.61 9.79
C PHE A 64 6.35 9.00 8.38
N GLY A 65 7.56 9.01 7.80
CA GLY A 65 7.78 8.44 6.46
C GLY A 65 7.42 6.96 6.38
N PHE A 66 7.79 6.19 7.41
CA PHE A 66 7.37 4.79 7.51
C PHE A 66 5.84 4.67 7.59
N ALA A 67 5.19 5.42 8.48
CA ALA A 67 3.73 5.39 8.61
C ALA A 67 3.00 5.74 7.29
N ALA A 68 3.40 6.82 6.63
CA ALA A 68 2.81 7.24 5.36
C ALA A 68 2.98 6.16 4.27
N THR A 69 4.16 5.58 4.14
CA THR A 69 4.41 4.54 3.13
C THR A 69 3.59 3.27 3.37
N THR A 70 3.27 2.90 4.61
CA THR A 70 2.38 1.75 4.87
C THR A 70 0.95 1.96 4.36
N VAL A 71 0.43 3.20 4.44
CA VAL A 71 -0.87 3.55 3.86
C VAL A 71 -0.82 3.46 2.33
N VAL A 72 0.24 3.96 1.71
CA VAL A 72 0.44 3.87 0.26
C VAL A 72 0.53 2.41 -0.20
N SER A 73 1.24 1.55 0.53
CA SER A 73 1.30 0.11 0.22
C SER A 73 -0.10 -0.52 0.21
N PHE A 74 -0.96 -0.17 1.17
CA PHE A 74 -2.35 -0.65 1.21
C PHE A 74 -3.17 -0.15 0.00
N LEU A 75 -2.95 1.08 -0.46
CA LEU A 75 -3.58 1.57 -1.69
C LEU A 75 -3.16 0.76 -2.93
N GLY A 76 -1.97 0.18 -2.95
CA GLY A 76 -1.55 -0.78 -3.97
C GLY A 76 -2.40 -2.06 -3.98
N VAL A 77 -2.74 -2.58 -2.79
CA VAL A 77 -3.66 -3.73 -2.65
C VAL A 77 -5.07 -3.35 -3.13
N LEU A 78 -5.53 -2.14 -2.76
CA LEU A 78 -6.81 -1.62 -3.23
C LEU A 78 -6.86 -1.49 -4.76
N MET A 79 -5.75 -1.10 -5.40
CA MET A 79 -5.66 -1.06 -6.86
C MET A 79 -5.72 -2.47 -7.48
N ALA A 80 -5.02 -3.45 -6.90
CA ALA A 80 -5.07 -4.84 -7.36
C ALA A 80 -6.48 -5.45 -7.26
N TRP A 81 -7.20 -5.15 -6.18
CA TRP A 81 -8.57 -5.64 -5.97
C TRP A 81 -9.62 -4.80 -6.72
N TYR A 82 -9.71 -3.51 -6.45
CA TYR A 82 -10.75 -2.64 -7.01
C TYR A 82 -10.36 -2.09 -8.38
N GLY A 83 -9.18 -1.49 -8.46
CA GLY A 83 -8.76 -0.71 -9.62
C GLY A 83 -8.67 -1.54 -10.88
N VAL A 84 -8.11 -2.75 -10.81
CA VAL A 84 -8.07 -3.65 -11.97
C VAL A 84 -9.48 -4.02 -12.43
N ASN A 85 -10.38 -4.33 -11.50
CA ASN A 85 -11.73 -4.79 -11.82
C ASN A 85 -12.64 -3.67 -12.37
N PHE A 86 -12.53 -2.43 -11.88
CA PHE A 86 -13.50 -1.37 -12.17
C PHE A 86 -12.90 -0.13 -12.86
N VAL A 87 -11.59 0.11 -12.74
CA VAL A 87 -10.92 1.26 -13.38
C VAL A 87 -10.28 0.84 -14.70
N LEU A 88 -9.55 -0.29 -14.71
CA LEU A 88 -8.93 -0.82 -15.92
C LEU A 88 -9.90 -1.69 -16.71
N GLY A 89 -10.68 -2.55 -16.04
CA GLY A 89 -11.76 -3.33 -16.65
C GLY A 89 -11.31 -4.35 -17.69
N VAL A 90 -10.00 -4.62 -17.80
CA VAL A 90 -9.39 -5.45 -18.84
C VAL A 90 -8.66 -6.66 -18.24
N GLY A 91 -8.62 -7.75 -19.02
CA GLY A 91 -7.96 -9.01 -18.65
C GLY A 91 -8.93 -10.07 -18.11
N LEU A 92 -8.51 -11.33 -18.18
CA LEU A 92 -9.33 -12.50 -17.80
C LEU A 92 -9.70 -12.54 -16.31
N HIS A 93 -8.94 -11.81 -15.49
CA HIS A 93 -9.16 -11.68 -14.05
C HIS A 93 -10.08 -10.50 -13.67
N SER A 94 -10.58 -9.74 -14.64
CA SER A 94 -11.52 -8.64 -14.38
C SER A 94 -12.95 -9.19 -14.29
N TYR A 95 -13.55 -9.09 -13.10
CA TYR A 95 -14.91 -9.58 -12.81
C TYR A 95 -15.86 -8.48 -12.31
N GLY A 96 -15.46 -7.21 -12.42
CA GLY A 96 -16.28 -6.09 -12.00
C GLY A 96 -17.46 -5.87 -12.95
N PHE A 97 -18.62 -6.45 -12.63
CA PHE A 97 -19.87 -6.20 -13.35
C PHE A 97 -20.77 -5.26 -12.52
N GLY A 98 -21.11 -4.07 -13.05
CA GLY A 98 -21.99 -3.08 -12.41
C GLY A 98 -21.32 -1.74 -12.05
N SER A 99 -22.02 -0.86 -11.33
CA SER A 99 -21.54 0.51 -11.00
C SER A 99 -20.42 0.58 -9.96
N GLY A 100 -19.99 -0.58 -9.42
CA GLY A 100 -18.77 -0.76 -8.65
C GLY A 100 -18.63 0.07 -7.37
N GLY A 101 -19.61 0.89 -6.95
CA GLY A 101 -19.44 1.75 -5.78
C GLY A 101 -18.25 2.72 -5.88
N MET A 102 -17.90 3.16 -7.10
CA MET A 102 -16.70 3.99 -7.37
C MET A 102 -16.62 5.23 -6.48
N GLY A 103 -17.75 5.88 -6.19
CA GLY A 103 -17.81 7.01 -5.27
C GLY A 103 -17.24 6.69 -3.88
N TRP A 104 -17.53 5.52 -3.32
CA TRP A 104 -17.03 5.10 -2.01
C TRP A 104 -15.52 4.84 -2.04
N VAL A 105 -15.03 4.17 -3.08
CA VAL A 105 -13.60 3.86 -3.19
C VAL A 105 -12.78 5.12 -3.42
N MET A 106 -13.23 6.00 -4.31
CA MET A 106 -12.56 7.29 -4.54
C MET A 106 -12.60 8.18 -3.30
N SER A 107 -13.71 8.18 -2.55
CA SER A 107 -13.79 8.89 -1.26
C SER A 107 -12.81 8.32 -0.25
N TYR A 108 -12.70 6.99 -0.13
CA TYR A 108 -11.73 6.34 0.74
C TYR A 108 -10.29 6.71 0.36
N VAL A 109 -9.92 6.63 -0.93
CA VAL A 109 -8.60 7.03 -1.42
C VAL A 109 -8.34 8.51 -1.09
N GLY A 110 -9.31 9.39 -1.35
CA GLY A 110 -9.21 10.81 -1.02
C GLY A 110 -9.00 11.06 0.48
N ILE A 111 -9.73 10.34 1.34
CA ILE A 111 -9.57 10.42 2.80
C ILE A 111 -8.17 9.96 3.22
N GLN A 112 -7.64 8.87 2.65
CA GLN A 112 -6.30 8.39 2.98
C GLN A 112 -5.20 9.37 2.54
N VAL A 113 -5.34 9.95 1.34
CA VAL A 113 -4.42 10.98 0.86
C VAL A 113 -4.49 12.22 1.76
N ALA A 114 -5.69 12.69 2.09
CA ALA A 114 -5.88 13.80 3.01
C ALA A 114 -5.29 13.50 4.39
N PHE A 115 -5.47 12.28 4.91
CA PHE A 115 -4.89 11.84 6.18
C PHE A 115 -3.36 11.91 6.17
N ILE A 116 -2.71 11.45 5.10
CA ILE A 116 -1.25 11.58 4.93
C ILE A 116 -0.84 13.06 4.86
N ILE A 117 -1.53 13.87 4.07
CA ILE A 117 -1.21 15.30 3.92
C ILE A 117 -1.33 16.04 5.25
N LEU A 118 -2.45 15.87 5.96
CA LEU A 118 -2.66 16.48 7.27
C LEU A 118 -1.65 15.98 8.30
N GLY A 119 -1.35 14.67 8.28
CA GLY A 119 -0.32 14.07 9.09
C GLY A 119 1.06 14.67 8.83
N TYR A 120 1.38 14.97 7.56
CA TYR A 120 2.64 15.60 7.16
C TYR A 120 2.75 17.02 7.72
N PHE A 121 1.72 17.85 7.57
CA PHE A 121 1.72 19.21 8.13
C PHE A 121 1.85 19.21 9.65
N ASN A 122 1.13 18.31 10.34
CA ASN A 122 1.23 18.16 11.79
C ASN A 122 2.63 17.69 12.22
N TYR A 123 3.23 16.77 11.47
CA TYR A 123 4.60 16.31 11.70
C TYR A 123 5.61 17.44 11.55
N GLN A 124 5.50 18.27 10.52
CA GLN A 124 6.39 19.41 10.30
C GLN A 124 6.25 20.45 11.40
N LYS A 125 5.02 20.75 11.85
CA LYS A 125 4.77 21.66 12.97
C LYS A 125 5.39 21.14 14.28
N ALA A 126 5.19 19.86 14.59
CA ALA A 126 5.77 19.25 15.79
C ALA A 126 7.31 19.25 15.76
N LYS A 127 7.90 18.98 14.60
CA LYS A 127 9.35 19.04 14.40
C LYS A 127 9.90 20.45 14.60
N ALA A 128 9.22 21.47 14.07
CA ALA A 128 9.59 22.88 14.25
C ALA A 128 9.54 23.29 15.73
N ASN A 129 8.45 22.96 16.43
CA ASN A 129 8.31 23.27 17.87
C ASN A 129 9.42 22.63 18.70
N HIS A 130 9.73 21.35 18.48
CA HIS A 130 10.81 20.67 19.19
C HIS A 130 12.19 21.30 18.92
N SER A 131 12.43 21.80 17.71
CA SER A 131 13.68 22.53 17.39
C SER A 131 13.78 23.88 18.10
N LEU A 132 12.65 24.57 18.32
CA LEU A 132 12.61 25.81 19.09
C LEU A 132 12.89 25.55 20.57
N ASP A 133 12.24 24.54 21.17
CA ASP A 133 12.42 24.21 22.59
C ASP A 133 13.88 23.83 22.91
N THR A 134 14.52 23.07 22.03
CA THR A 134 15.94 22.69 22.17
C THR A 134 16.91 23.86 21.98
N ALA A 135 16.53 24.88 21.20
CA ALA A 135 17.30 26.11 21.06
C ALA A 135 17.14 27.05 22.27
N ILE A 136 15.95 27.12 22.87
CA ILE A 136 15.66 27.98 24.02
C ILE A 136 16.18 27.35 25.33
N PHE A 137 16.05 26.03 25.48
CA PHE A 137 16.48 25.30 26.67
C PHE A 137 17.51 24.22 26.31
N PRO A 138 18.75 24.60 25.97
CA PRO A 138 19.80 23.61 25.67
C PRO A 138 20.06 22.76 26.91
N LYS A 139 19.96 21.43 26.77
CA LYS A 139 20.30 20.50 27.84
C LYS A 139 21.80 20.67 28.15
N ARG A 140 22.10 20.99 29.42
CA ARG A 140 23.47 21.10 29.94
C ARG A 140 24.22 19.76 29.84
#